data_AF-A0A951JWR9-F1
#
_entry.id   AF-A0A951JWR9-F1
#
_cell.length_a   1.000
_cell.length_b   1.000
_cell.length_c   1.000
_cell.angle_alpha   90.00
_cell.angle_beta   90.00
_cell.angle_gamma   90.00
#
_symmetry.space_group_name_H-M   'P 1'
#
loop_
_entity.id
_entity.type
_entity.pdbx_description
1 polymer ?
#
loop_
_entity_poly.entity_id
_entity_poly.type
_entity_poly.pdbx_seq_one_letter_code
_entity_poly.pdbx_strand_id
1 'polypeptide(L)' 'MTRGDRHRLLDMREAVVDLSTIVERGRTTWDDDKFVRLAAQKLLEILGEAAKQVSDEVGSRYSDVPWRDLARV' A
#
# COMPACT_ATOMS: atom_id res chain seq x y z
N MET A 1 -12.57 -14.78 -11.01
CA MET A 1 -12.18 -15.28 -9.67
C MET A 1 -11.62 -14.10 -8.89
N THR A 2 -12.31 -13.68 -7.83
CA THR A 2 -11.84 -12.60 -6.94
C THR A 2 -10.57 -13.08 -6.23
N ARG A 3 -9.49 -12.28 -6.23
CA ARG A 3 -8.28 -12.56 -5.43
C ARG A 3 -8.67 -12.66 -3.95
N GLY A 4 -8.19 -13.68 -3.24
CA GLY A 4 -8.42 -13.82 -1.79
C GLY A 4 -7.52 -12.91 -0.94
N ASP A 5 -7.83 -12.78 0.35
CA ASP A 5 -7.13 -11.86 1.27
C ASP A 5 -5.62 -12.08 1.33
N ARG A 6 -5.14 -13.33 1.20
CA ARG A 6 -3.71 -13.62 1.12
C ARG A 6 -3.02 -12.83 -0.01
N HIS A 7 -3.63 -12.76 -1.18
CA HIS A 7 -3.05 -11.99 -2.30
C HIS A 7 -3.06 -10.50 -2.01
N ARG A 8 -4.13 -9.98 -1.41
CA ARG A 8 -4.23 -8.55 -1.04
C ARG A 8 -3.18 -8.16 0.00
N LEU A 9 -2.99 -8.98 1.01
CA LEU A 9 -1.95 -8.78 2.03
C LEU A 9 -0.55 -8.85 1.43
N LEU A 10 -0.33 -9.70 0.43
CA LEU A 10 0.93 -9.73 -0.32
C LEU A 10 1.12 -8.46 -1.16
N ASP A 11 0.10 -8.02 -1.90
CA ASP A 11 0.14 -6.78 -2.69
C ASP A 11 0.48 -5.58 -1.79
N MET A 12 -0.16 -5.47 -0.62
CA MET A 12 0.14 -4.42 0.37
C MET A 12 1.58 -4.51 0.89
N ARG A 13 2.06 -5.71 1.20
CA ARG A 13 3.42 -5.92 1.69
C ARG A 13 4.45 -5.50 0.64
N GLU A 14 4.28 -5.92 -0.60
CA GLU A 14 5.16 -5.55 -1.72
C GLU A 14 5.17 -4.03 -1.92
N ALA A 15 3.99 -3.41 -1.94
CA ALA A 15 3.88 -1.95 -2.08
C ALA A 15 4.59 -1.19 -0.96
N VAL A 16 4.51 -1.65 0.29
CA VAL A 16 5.20 -1.03 1.44
C VAL A 16 6.71 -1.20 1.36
N VAL A 17 7.21 -2.35 0.89
CA VAL A 17 8.65 -2.57 0.70
C VAL A 17 9.22 -1.62 -0.36
N ASP A 18 8.51 -1.47 -1.48
CA ASP A 18 8.93 -0.57 -2.55
C ASP A 18 8.84 0.91 -2.12
N LEU A 19 7.79 1.29 -1.39
CA LEU A 19 7.68 2.62 -0.79
C LEU A 19 8.83 2.91 0.18
N SER A 20 9.20 1.93 1.01
CA SER A 20 10.33 2.07 1.94
C SER A 20 11.64 2.29 1.19
N THR A 21 11.84 1.57 0.08
CA THR A 21 13.00 1.77 -0.81
C THR A 21 13.02 3.17 -1.42
N ILE A 22 11.87 3.73 -1.78
CA ILE A 22 11.77 5.13 -2.24
C ILE A 22 12.17 6.10 -1.12
N VAL A 23 11.67 5.88 0.11
CA VAL A 23 11.99 6.73 1.26
C VAL A 23 13.50 6.71 1.57
N GLU A 24 14.14 5.55 1.49
CA GLU A 24 15.58 5.38 1.71
C GLU A 24 16.45 6.16 0.71
N ARG A 25 15.95 6.43 -0.52
CA ARG A 25 16.65 7.27 -1.51
C ARG A 25 16.70 8.75 -1.10
N GLY A 26 15.89 9.15 -0.13
CA GLY A 26 15.98 10.47 0.51
C GLY A 26 15.27 11.59 -0.25
N ARG A 27 15.28 12.77 0.39
CA ARG A 27 14.47 13.92 -0.02
C ARG A 27 14.89 14.51 -1.37
N THR A 28 16.19 14.57 -1.67
CA THR A 28 16.68 15.11 -2.94
C THR A 28 16.15 14.30 -4.13
N THR A 29 16.26 12.96 -4.09
CA THR A 29 15.71 12.10 -5.14
C THR A 29 14.19 12.28 -5.28
N TRP A 30 13.48 12.42 -4.16
CA TRP A 30 12.04 12.69 -4.18
C TRP A 30 11.70 14.01 -4.90
N ASP A 31 12.44 15.08 -4.65
CA ASP A 31 12.16 16.41 -5.22
C ASP A 31 12.56 16.51 -6.70
N ASP A 32 13.65 15.84 -7.11
CA ASP A 32 14.20 15.97 -8.46
C ASP A 32 13.65 14.94 -9.46
N ASP A 33 13.15 13.79 -8.99
CA ASP A 33 12.66 12.71 -9.87
C ASP A 33 11.13 12.58 -9.84
N LYS A 34 10.48 13.05 -10.93
CA LYS A 34 9.02 12.91 -11.11
C LYS A 34 8.55 11.46 -11.18
N PHE A 35 9.37 10.53 -11.69
CA PHE A 35 9.00 9.14 -11.81
C PHE A 35 9.00 8.44 -10.45
N VAL A 36 9.90 8.83 -9.54
CA VAL A 36 9.86 8.38 -8.14
C VAL A 36 8.55 8.80 -7.46
N ARG A 37 8.11 10.05 -7.68
CA ARG A 37 6.81 10.52 -7.14
C ARG A 37 5.61 9.78 -7.74
N LEU A 38 5.60 9.56 -9.05
CA LEU A 38 4.55 8.78 -9.72
C LEU A 38 4.53 7.31 -9.27
N ALA A 39 5.70 6.70 -9.08
CA ALA A 39 5.81 5.35 -8.55
C ALA A 39 5.26 5.28 -7.12
N ALA A 40 5.64 6.21 -6.24
CA ALA A 40 5.11 6.27 -4.88
C ALA A 40 3.60 6.47 -4.85
N GLN A 41 3.05 7.36 -5.69
CA GLN A 41 1.60 7.51 -5.85
C GLN A 41 0.96 6.18 -6.25
N LYS A 42 1.53 5.46 -7.22
CA LYS A 42 0.95 4.20 -7.67
C LYS A 42 0.97 3.11 -6.60
N LEU A 43 2.06 3.04 -5.83
CA LEU A 43 2.19 2.08 -4.72
C LEU A 43 1.18 2.38 -3.60
N LEU A 44 0.93 3.66 -3.32
CA LEU A 44 -0.11 4.10 -2.40
C LEU A 44 -1.53 3.72 -2.88
N GLU A 45 -1.82 3.86 -4.18
CA GLU A 45 -3.08 3.38 -4.77
C GLU A 45 -3.25 1.86 -4.62
N ILE A 46 -2.19 1.08 -4.85
CA ILE A 46 -2.20 -0.39 -4.68
C ILE A 46 -2.49 -0.75 -3.22
N LEU A 47 -1.83 -0.08 -2.27
CA LEU A 47 -2.04 -0.27 -0.84
C LEU A 47 -3.50 -0.02 -0.45
N GLY A 48 -4.07 1.11 -0.89
CA GLY A 48 -5.45 1.49 -0.58
C GLY A 48 -6.48 0.58 -1.23
N GLU A 49 -6.28 0.18 -2.49
CA GLU A 49 -7.19 -0.72 -3.19
C GLU A 49 -7.19 -2.13 -2.58
N ALA A 50 -6.01 -2.65 -2.23
CA ALA A 50 -5.91 -3.93 -1.55
C ALA A 50 -6.57 -3.88 -0.16
N ALA A 51 -6.39 -2.79 0.60
CA ALA A 51 -7.02 -2.60 1.89
C ALA A 51 -8.56 -2.53 1.82
N LYS A 52 -9.12 -1.84 0.81
CA LYS A 52 -10.58 -1.76 0.59
C LYS A 52 -11.25 -3.12 0.41
N GLN A 53 -10.51 -4.08 -0.16
CA GLN A 53 -11.06 -5.37 -0.51
C GLN A 53 -10.76 -6.47 0.53
N VAL A 54 -10.09 -6.15 1.63
CA VAL A 54 -9.91 -7.11 2.75
C VAL A 54 -11.27 -7.52 3.29
N SER A 55 -11.48 -8.82 3.52
CA SER A 55 -12.73 -9.31 4.09
C SER A 55 -12.96 -8.80 5.53
N ASP A 56 -14.23 -8.75 5.94
CA ASP A 56 -14.58 -8.40 7.33
C ASP A 56 -13.97 -9.38 8.35
N GLU A 57 -13.81 -10.66 7.98
CA GLU A 57 -13.16 -11.67 8.84
C GLU A 57 -11.70 -11.29 9.13
N VAL A 58 -10.92 -10.96 8.09
CA VAL A 58 -9.52 -10.55 8.27
C VAL A 58 -9.44 -9.16 8.91
N GLY A 59 -10.28 -8.22 8.49
CA GLY A 59 -10.32 -6.87 9.03
C GLY A 59 -10.64 -6.83 10.53
N SER A 60 -11.59 -7.65 10.98
CA SER A 60 -11.94 -7.78 12.40
C SER A 60 -10.88 -8.53 13.21
N ARG A 61 -10.24 -9.56 12.63
CA ARG A 61 -9.14 -10.29 13.28
C ARG A 61 -7.92 -9.41 13.55
N TYR A 62 -7.66 -8.43 12.69
CA TYR A 62 -6.55 -7.48 12.82
C TYR A 62 -7.07 -6.06 12.99
N SER A 63 -7.89 -5.82 14.02
CA SER A 63 -8.56 -4.54 14.25
C SER A 63 -7.63 -3.38 14.59
N ASP A 64 -6.39 -3.66 15.00
CA ASP A 64 -5.37 -2.64 15.28
C ASP A 64 -4.82 -1.99 14.01
N VAL A 65 -5.00 -2.63 12.85
CA VAL A 65 -4.63 -2.06 11.56
C VAL A 65 -5.71 -1.06 11.13
N PRO A 66 -5.34 0.17 10.75
CA PRO A 66 -6.31 1.20 10.37
C PRO A 66 -6.81 1.00 8.93
N TRP A 67 -7.49 -0.12 8.66
CA TRP A 67 -7.95 -0.54 7.32
C TRP A 67 -8.72 0.56 6.59
N ARG A 68 -9.60 1.27 7.31
CA ARG A 68 -10.42 2.36 6.76
C ARG A 68 -9.60 3.58 6.36
N ASP A 69 -8.52 3.87 7.05
CA ASP A 69 -7.66 5.00 6.71
C ASP A 69 -6.74 4.66 5.54
N LEU A 70 -6.21 3.43 5.51
CA LEU A 70 -5.47 2.90 4.35
C LEU A 70 -6.32 2.92 3.07
N ALA A 71 -7.61 2.59 3.20
CA ALA A 71 -8.56 2.61 2.09
C ALA A 71 -8.90 4.03 1.57
N ARG A 72 -8.44 5.11 2.20
CA ARG A 72 -8.73 6.50 1.76
C ARG A 72 -7.61 7.13 0.93
N VAL A 73 -6.50 6.40 0.78
CA VAL A 73 -5.34 6.83 0.01
C VAL A 73 -5.63 6.83 -1.48
#